data_AF-A0A518IL16-F1
#
_entry.id   AF-A0A518IL16-F1
#
_cell.length_a   1.000
_cell.length_b   1.000
_cell.length_c   1.000
_cell.angle_alpha   90.00
_cell.angle_beta   90.00
_cell.angle_gamma   90.00
#
_symmetry.space_group_name_H-M   'P 1'
#
loop_
_entity.id
_entity.type
_entity.pdbx_description
1 polymer ?
#
loop_
_entity_poly.entity_id
_entity_poly.type
_entity_poly.pdbx_seq_one_letter_code
_entity_poly.pdbx_strand_id
1 'polypeptide(L)'
;MILSHRVLIISLLCTLGCSSQSQPTGTEQDHAETAAVPAVSQKNPSVSYEEILYELGAFPVSKLTKRYWNNGHPGEVFSKGEREDVNGWLPPFWVRGNSYLTKSEKTRFGIPKAPLSYERYISFLEVETYQQTKDPLLFAIIEFTLDELHWRKIKIKNPEDLLKVYHAKMGLDNKVLWLLKRRELIDGPMVANLYRQYQDPLLFRFLIPPEPGQDDYKVFLEQLLAEKQLDTMQRFAVFTQLYQADKPTHLAGYKTLIFKNAARLPDRFDRYNMYAALIGIGDPESVKAVNHALLNDPTAQVREFLLRELKRQDQVVEYIDTIHLLCLGRGQKCVREFVPNGPGYYRDENILADSLETYLNWAKQKQTLNPKTKQKILASLQAISNDASNSFEPRSYKPGEDRFEANKPIQDQ
;
A
#
# COMPACT_ATOMS: atom_id res chain seq x y z
N MET A 1 21.32 -25.84 15.16
CA MET A 1 22.46 -26.77 15.20
C MET A 1 21.91 -28.19 15.06
N ILE A 2 22.35 -28.94 14.04
CA ILE A 2 22.10 -30.39 13.77
C ILE A 2 20.63 -30.71 13.41
N LEU A 3 20.16 -30.89 12.17
CA LEU A 3 20.62 -31.58 10.94
C LEU A 3 20.63 -33.11 11.01
N SER A 4 19.68 -33.77 10.31
CA SER A 4 19.81 -35.00 9.48
C SER A 4 18.39 -35.49 9.10
N HIS A 5 17.91 -35.48 7.84
CA HIS A 5 18.17 -36.45 6.75
C HIS A 5 17.80 -37.90 7.15
N ARG A 6 17.04 -38.73 6.40
CA ARG A 6 16.61 -38.79 4.99
C ARG A 6 15.57 -39.94 4.83
N VAL A 7 14.62 -39.75 3.89
CA VAL A 7 14.21 -40.68 2.79
C VAL A 7 13.72 -42.10 3.10
N LEU A 8 12.52 -42.42 2.60
CA LEU A 8 12.25 -43.73 1.99
C LEU A 8 11.50 -43.57 0.66
N ILE A 9 12.08 -44.16 -0.39
CA ILE A 9 11.62 -44.26 -1.77
C ILE A 9 10.87 -45.58 -1.93
N ILE A 10 9.76 -45.59 -2.66
CA ILE A 10 9.26 -46.81 -3.34
C ILE A 10 8.99 -46.44 -4.80
N SER A 11 9.80 -47.02 -5.68
CA SER A 11 9.62 -47.04 -7.14
C SER A 11 8.89 -48.32 -7.54
N LEU A 12 8.06 -48.24 -8.60
CA LEU A 12 7.73 -49.41 -9.41
C LEU A 12 7.86 -49.06 -10.91
N LEU A 13 8.57 -49.94 -11.62
CA LEU A 13 8.98 -49.92 -13.03
C LEU A 13 7.96 -50.65 -13.94
N CYS A 14 7.94 -50.26 -15.22
CA CYS A 14 7.77 -51.11 -16.42
C CYS A 14 8.30 -50.28 -17.62
N THR A 15 9.59 -50.34 -17.98
CA THR A 15 10.24 -51.18 -19.02
C THR A 15 9.65 -51.17 -20.44
N LEU A 16 10.47 -50.71 -21.40
CA LEU A 16 10.85 -51.26 -22.73
C LEU A 16 11.44 -50.06 -23.50
N GLY A 17 12.67 -50.00 -23.98
CA GLY A 17 13.66 -51.00 -24.34
C GLY A 17 14.18 -50.65 -25.73
N CYS A 18 15.43 -50.19 -25.85
CA CYS A 18 16.37 -50.55 -26.93
C CYS A 18 17.73 -49.85 -26.72
N SER A 19 18.71 -50.70 -26.52
CA SER A 19 20.13 -50.48 -26.24
C SER A 19 20.99 -50.70 -27.49
N SER A 20 22.17 -50.06 -27.54
CA SER A 20 23.44 -50.54 -28.16
C SER A 20 24.53 -49.50 -27.82
N GLN A 21 25.27 -49.59 -26.71
CA GLN A 21 26.59 -50.24 -26.54
C GLN A 21 27.64 -49.96 -27.64
N SER A 22 28.70 -49.23 -27.29
CA SER A 22 30.11 -49.70 -27.36
C SER A 22 31.08 -48.70 -26.70
N GLN A 23 32.04 -49.23 -25.95
CA GLN A 23 33.06 -48.58 -25.11
C GLN A 23 34.35 -48.22 -25.89
N PRO A 24 35.36 -47.57 -25.27
CA PRO A 24 36.35 -46.69 -25.91
C PRO A 24 37.73 -47.33 -26.12
N THR A 25 38.53 -46.78 -27.03
CA THR A 25 40.01 -46.91 -27.04
C THR A 25 40.68 -45.81 -27.88
N GLY A 26 41.69 -45.15 -27.30
CA GLY A 26 42.98 -44.85 -27.94
C GLY A 26 43.07 -43.75 -29.01
N THR A 27 43.63 -42.61 -28.60
CA THR A 27 44.61 -41.74 -29.32
C THR A 27 44.63 -41.71 -30.85
N GLU A 28 44.35 -40.54 -31.43
CA GLU A 28 45.26 -39.83 -32.32
C GLU A 28 44.77 -38.39 -32.55
N GLN A 29 45.70 -37.43 -32.46
CA GLN A 29 45.49 -36.04 -32.85
C GLN A 29 45.27 -35.98 -34.35
N ASP A 30 44.20 -35.32 -34.81
CA ASP A 30 44.27 -34.59 -36.06
C ASP A 30 43.29 -33.40 -36.06
N HIS A 31 43.81 -32.30 -36.60
CA HIS A 31 43.17 -31.00 -36.71
C HIS A 31 41.86 -31.05 -37.51
N ALA A 32 40.77 -30.57 -36.92
CA ALA A 32 39.59 -30.14 -37.66
C ALA A 32 38.89 -28.98 -36.92
N GLU A 33 39.26 -27.76 -37.31
CA GLU A 33 38.37 -26.63 -37.57
C GLU A 33 37.05 -26.60 -36.79
N THR A 34 37.09 -26.05 -35.58
CA THR A 34 35.89 -25.66 -34.84
C THR A 34 35.25 -24.48 -35.55
N ALA A 35 34.22 -24.74 -36.37
CA ALA A 35 33.31 -23.73 -36.85
C ALA A 35 32.67 -23.04 -35.63
N ALA A 36 33.15 -21.83 -35.33
CA ALA A 36 32.61 -20.97 -34.32
C ALA A 36 31.14 -20.68 -34.67
N VAL A 37 30.23 -21.11 -33.80
CA VAL A 37 28.86 -20.61 -33.76
C VAL A 37 28.94 -19.08 -33.69
N PRO A 38 28.25 -18.32 -34.56
CA PRO A 38 28.36 -16.88 -34.56
C PRO A 38 27.87 -16.34 -33.21
N ALA A 39 28.75 -15.61 -32.54
CA ALA A 39 28.39 -14.79 -31.40
C ALA A 39 27.17 -13.95 -31.79
N VAL A 40 26.07 -14.15 -31.08
CA VAL A 40 24.92 -13.25 -31.10
C VAL A 40 25.49 -11.86 -30.86
N SER A 41 25.41 -11.04 -31.90
CA SER A 41 25.85 -9.66 -31.96
C SER A 41 25.44 -8.91 -30.68
N GLN A 42 26.37 -8.82 -29.72
CA GLN A 42 26.30 -7.91 -28.59
C GLN A 42 26.22 -6.49 -29.16
N LYS A 43 25.03 -5.90 -29.10
CA LYS A 43 24.89 -4.44 -29.27
C LYS A 43 25.66 -3.77 -28.13
N ASN A 44 26.69 -3.01 -28.48
CA ASN A 44 27.34 -2.01 -27.63
C ASN A 44 26.94 -0.60 -28.13
N PRO A 45 26.90 0.45 -27.27
CA PRO A 45 27.75 0.63 -26.09
C PRO A 45 27.00 0.73 -24.76
N SER A 46 27.72 0.32 -23.71
CA SER A 46 27.43 0.47 -22.29
C SER A 46 27.05 1.90 -21.92
N VAL A 47 25.76 2.21 -21.86
CA VAL A 47 25.30 3.30 -20.99
C VAL A 47 25.48 2.78 -19.56
N SER A 48 26.30 3.43 -18.75
CA SER A 48 26.46 2.98 -17.37
C SER A 48 25.13 3.17 -16.62
N TYR A 49 24.79 2.32 -15.65
CA TYR A 49 23.56 2.50 -14.88
C TYR A 49 23.47 3.89 -14.22
N GLU A 50 24.60 4.50 -13.87
CA GLU A 50 24.62 5.89 -13.38
C GLU A 50 24.13 6.90 -14.42
N GLU A 51 24.47 6.72 -15.69
CA GLU A 51 24.00 7.61 -16.78
C GLU A 51 22.49 7.49 -16.97
N ILE A 52 21.94 6.27 -16.88
CA ILE A 52 20.49 6.05 -16.91
C ILE A 52 19.81 6.73 -15.71
N LEU A 53 20.38 6.59 -14.51
CA LEU A 53 19.88 7.26 -13.31
C LEU A 53 19.90 8.79 -13.46
N TYR A 54 20.96 9.36 -14.03
CA TYR A 54 21.00 10.79 -14.36
C TYR A 54 19.98 11.19 -15.43
N GLU A 55 19.76 10.35 -16.45
CA GLU A 55 18.75 10.57 -17.50
C GLU A 55 17.34 10.63 -16.90
N LEU A 56 17.03 9.71 -15.97
CA LEU A 56 15.79 9.73 -15.17
C LEU A 56 15.65 10.97 -14.27
N GLY A 57 16.75 11.67 -14.02
CA GLY A 57 16.81 12.81 -13.12
C GLY A 57 16.97 12.42 -11.65
N ALA A 58 17.45 11.19 -11.38
CA ALA A 58 17.90 10.78 -10.07
C ALA A 58 19.25 11.45 -9.74
N PHE A 59 19.66 11.38 -8.47
CA PHE A 59 20.90 12.01 -8.03
C PHE A 59 21.59 11.19 -6.93
N PRO A 60 22.92 10.99 -6.99
CA PRO A 60 23.60 10.18 -6.00
C PRO A 60 23.75 10.94 -4.68
N VAL A 61 23.47 10.27 -3.58
CA VAL A 61 23.55 10.83 -2.22
C VAL A 61 24.97 11.31 -1.91
N SER A 62 25.99 10.62 -2.43
CA SER A 62 27.41 10.97 -2.27
C SER A 62 27.81 12.33 -2.85
N LYS A 63 27.00 12.90 -3.76
CA LYS A 63 27.25 14.22 -4.36
C LYS A 63 26.38 15.34 -3.75
N LEU A 64 25.60 15.04 -2.72
CA LEU A 64 24.81 16.06 -2.02
C LEU A 64 25.74 16.96 -1.19
N THR A 65 25.63 18.27 -1.39
CA THR A 65 26.36 19.28 -0.61
C THR A 65 25.54 19.82 0.55
N LYS A 66 24.20 19.77 0.44
CA LYS A 66 23.29 20.13 1.53
C LYS A 66 23.30 19.07 2.62
N ARG A 67 23.16 19.50 3.87
CA ARG A 67 22.93 18.58 4.99
C ARG A 67 21.57 17.90 4.83
N TYR A 68 21.53 16.60 5.08
CA TYR A 68 20.33 15.78 5.06
C TYR A 68 20.26 14.90 6.30
N TRP A 69 19.07 14.37 6.60
CA TRP A 69 18.90 13.39 7.66
C TRP A 69 19.45 12.05 7.20
N ASN A 70 20.43 11.55 7.94
CA ASN A 70 21.08 10.28 7.65
C ASN A 70 20.91 9.27 8.81
N ASN A 71 20.24 9.64 9.89
CA ASN A 71 20.05 8.81 11.09
C ASN A 71 21.33 8.13 11.63
N GLY A 72 22.50 8.75 11.45
CA GLY A 72 23.78 8.16 11.85
C GLY A 72 24.40 7.20 10.82
N HIS A 73 23.84 7.11 9.62
CA HIS A 73 24.32 6.30 8.49
C HIS A 73 24.75 7.22 7.32
N PRO A 74 26.01 7.71 7.29
CA PRO A 74 26.50 8.54 6.19
C PRO A 74 26.31 7.88 4.82
N GLY A 75 25.83 8.63 3.84
CA GLY A 75 25.52 8.11 2.49
C GLY A 75 24.10 7.59 2.31
N GLU A 76 23.28 7.59 3.36
CA GLU A 76 21.87 7.20 3.33
C GLU A 76 20.98 8.40 3.68
N VAL A 77 19.82 8.50 3.03
CA VAL A 77 18.87 9.59 3.25
C VAL A 77 17.63 9.02 3.92
N PHE A 78 17.25 9.63 5.04
CA PHE A 78 16.05 9.29 5.79
C PHE A 78 15.07 10.46 5.83
N SER A 79 13.78 10.14 5.90
CA SER A 79 12.71 11.07 6.16
C SER A 79 11.70 10.40 7.08
N LYS A 80 11.38 11.04 8.21
CA LYS A 80 10.43 10.51 9.20
C LYS A 80 10.72 9.06 9.64
N GLY A 81 12.01 8.69 9.71
CA GLY A 81 12.45 7.36 10.13
C GLY A 81 12.47 6.30 9.02
N GLU A 82 11.99 6.60 7.81
CA GLU A 82 12.06 5.72 6.65
C GLU A 82 13.22 6.12 5.74
N ARG A 83 13.87 5.13 5.12
CA ARG A 83 14.94 5.36 4.15
C ARG A 83 14.33 5.76 2.81
N GLU A 84 14.81 6.85 2.25
CA GLU A 84 14.30 7.47 1.01
C GLU A 84 15.20 7.25 -0.20
N ASP A 85 16.50 6.99 0.02
CA ASP A 85 17.41 6.59 -1.06
C ASP A 85 17.26 5.10 -1.38
N VAL A 86 17.42 4.76 -2.66
CA VAL A 86 17.50 3.37 -3.12
C VAL A 86 18.94 3.15 -3.58
N ASN A 87 19.68 2.33 -2.83
CA ASN A 87 21.08 2.00 -3.12
C ASN A 87 21.99 3.22 -3.30
N GLY A 88 21.84 4.25 -2.45
CA GLY A 88 22.66 5.46 -2.49
C GLY A 88 22.23 6.48 -3.54
N TRP A 89 21.07 6.30 -4.17
CA TRP A 89 20.50 7.24 -5.14
C TRP A 89 19.14 7.78 -4.69
N LEU A 90 18.95 9.08 -4.87
CA LEU A 90 17.68 9.74 -4.61
C LEU A 90 16.74 9.61 -5.83
N PRO A 91 15.47 9.17 -5.62
CA PRO A 91 14.47 9.14 -6.66
C PRO A 91 14.25 10.52 -7.33
N PRO A 92 13.96 10.57 -8.64
CA PRO A 92 13.78 11.83 -9.36
C PRO A 92 12.72 12.75 -8.74
N PHE A 93 11.62 12.21 -8.22
CA PHE A 93 10.57 12.97 -7.55
C PHE A 93 11.13 13.83 -6.39
N TRP A 94 11.95 13.23 -5.54
CA TRP A 94 12.57 13.92 -4.40
C TRP A 94 13.62 14.94 -4.85
N VAL A 95 14.38 14.63 -5.89
CA VAL A 95 15.41 15.49 -6.46
C VAL A 95 14.82 16.75 -7.12
N ARG A 96 13.65 16.63 -7.78
CA ARG A 96 12.93 17.78 -8.34
C ARG A 96 12.45 18.74 -7.25
N GLY A 97 12.04 18.21 -6.09
CA GLY A 97 11.66 18.99 -4.91
C GLY A 97 12.81 19.81 -4.32
N ASN A 98 12.53 20.76 -3.43
CA ASN A 98 13.55 21.72 -2.94
C ASN A 98 14.44 21.20 -1.81
N SER A 99 14.29 19.94 -1.41
CA SER A 99 14.84 19.41 -0.16
C SER A 99 16.33 19.06 -0.22
N TYR A 100 16.86 18.63 -1.37
CA TYR A 100 18.19 17.99 -1.40
C TYR A 100 19.26 18.73 -2.22
N LEU A 101 18.87 19.52 -3.21
CA LEU A 101 19.80 20.30 -4.05
C LEU A 101 19.56 21.80 -3.91
N THR A 102 20.62 22.59 -4.01
CA THR A 102 20.56 24.04 -4.17
C THR A 102 20.04 24.40 -5.57
N LYS A 103 19.61 25.66 -5.75
CA LYS A 103 19.16 26.14 -7.06
C LYS A 103 20.30 26.11 -8.09
N SER A 104 21.52 26.48 -7.69
CA SER A 104 22.70 26.45 -8.57
C SER A 104 23.06 25.03 -9.01
N GLU A 105 23.01 24.04 -8.10
CA GLU A 105 23.22 22.64 -8.45
C GLU A 105 22.15 22.14 -9.42
N LYS A 106 20.87 22.44 -9.18
CA LYS A 106 19.80 22.08 -10.11
C LYS A 106 20.03 22.65 -11.51
N THR A 107 20.41 23.92 -11.60
CA THR A 107 20.78 24.54 -12.88
C THR A 107 21.97 23.85 -13.53
N ARG A 108 23.04 23.58 -12.77
CA ARG A 108 24.25 22.91 -13.26
C ARG A 108 23.98 21.51 -13.81
N PHE A 109 23.12 20.74 -13.16
CA PHE A 109 22.80 19.36 -13.54
C PHE A 109 21.57 19.23 -14.46
N GLY A 110 20.91 20.34 -14.77
CA GLY A 110 19.70 20.35 -15.61
C GLY A 110 18.51 19.65 -14.97
N ILE A 111 18.25 19.93 -13.69
CA ILE A 111 17.13 19.37 -12.91
C ILE A 111 16.03 20.45 -12.78
N PRO A 112 14.75 20.14 -13.06
CA PRO A 112 14.23 18.83 -13.46
C PRO A 112 14.62 18.45 -14.89
N LYS A 113 14.91 17.16 -15.12
CA LYS A 113 15.02 16.61 -16.48
C LYS A 113 13.67 16.66 -17.18
N ALA A 114 13.68 16.79 -18.51
CA ALA A 114 12.48 16.64 -19.32
C ALA A 114 11.92 15.20 -19.16
N PRO A 115 10.59 14.99 -19.25
CA PRO A 115 10.03 13.64 -19.31
C PRO A 115 10.60 12.86 -20.51
N LEU A 116 10.88 11.58 -20.31
CA LEU A 116 11.26 10.69 -21.41
C LEU A 116 10.02 10.19 -22.16
N SER A 117 10.20 9.62 -23.35
CA SER A 117 9.13 8.92 -24.04
C SER A 117 8.72 7.65 -23.27
N TYR A 118 7.50 7.17 -23.51
CA TYR A 118 7.02 5.91 -22.93
C TYR A 118 7.97 4.76 -23.27
N GLU A 119 8.36 4.64 -24.54
CA GLU A 119 9.26 3.60 -25.04
C GLU A 119 10.62 3.64 -24.33
N ARG A 120 11.12 4.85 -24.03
CA ARG A 120 12.38 5.01 -23.32
C ARG A 120 12.26 4.54 -21.87
N TYR A 121 11.18 4.88 -21.17
CA TYR A 121 10.92 4.33 -19.84
C TYR A 121 10.81 2.80 -19.86
N ILE A 122 10.06 2.21 -20.80
CA ILE A 122 9.92 0.75 -20.87
C ILE A 122 11.26 0.06 -21.17
N SER A 123 12.16 0.71 -21.93
CA SER A 123 13.50 0.18 -22.19
C SER A 123 14.36 0.03 -20.93
N PHE A 124 14.05 0.76 -19.85
CA PHE A 124 14.76 0.65 -18.57
C PHE A 124 14.23 -0.46 -17.65
N LEU A 125 13.09 -1.07 -17.99
CA LEU A 125 12.52 -2.19 -17.24
C LEU A 125 13.19 -3.52 -17.65
N GLU A 126 14.51 -3.62 -17.50
CA GLU A 126 15.31 -4.81 -17.85
C GLU A 126 15.27 -5.89 -16.76
N VAL A 127 14.10 -6.52 -16.61
CA VAL A 127 13.84 -7.47 -15.54
C VAL A 127 14.68 -8.76 -15.63
N GLU A 128 14.93 -9.26 -16.84
CA GLU A 128 15.74 -10.47 -17.06
C GLU A 128 17.21 -10.24 -16.67
N THR A 129 17.78 -9.11 -17.11
CA THR A 129 19.12 -8.68 -16.72
C THR A 129 19.23 -8.55 -15.20
N TYR A 130 18.25 -7.93 -14.54
CA TYR A 130 18.23 -7.84 -13.08
C TYR A 130 18.13 -9.22 -12.41
N GLN A 131 17.30 -10.13 -12.93
CA GLN A 131 17.17 -11.46 -12.36
C GLN A 131 18.48 -12.25 -12.39
N GLN A 132 19.30 -12.06 -13.44
CA GLN A 132 20.60 -12.70 -13.59
C GLN A 132 21.69 -12.04 -12.74
N THR A 133 21.73 -10.71 -12.71
CA THR A 133 22.83 -9.94 -12.10
C THR A 133 22.60 -9.55 -10.65
N LYS A 134 21.33 -9.37 -10.26
CA LYS A 134 20.91 -8.74 -8.99
C LYS A 134 21.56 -7.39 -8.75
N ASP A 135 21.87 -6.65 -9.82
CA ASP A 135 22.56 -5.36 -9.72
C ASP A 135 21.68 -4.31 -8.98
N PRO A 136 22.20 -3.68 -7.92
CA PRO A 136 21.45 -2.73 -7.12
C PRO A 136 21.12 -1.41 -7.85
N LEU A 137 21.96 -0.97 -8.79
CA LEU A 137 21.67 0.22 -9.58
C LEU A 137 20.60 -0.08 -10.64
N LEU A 138 20.61 -1.28 -11.22
CA LEU A 138 19.53 -1.70 -12.09
C LEU A 138 18.19 -1.81 -11.34
N PHE A 139 18.19 -2.31 -10.10
CA PHE A 139 17.00 -2.26 -9.25
C PHE A 139 16.48 -0.83 -9.07
N ALA A 140 17.37 0.12 -8.73
CA ALA A 140 17.01 1.53 -8.57
C ALA A 140 16.46 2.14 -9.86
N ILE A 141 17.04 1.82 -11.02
CA ILE A 141 16.55 2.24 -12.34
C ILE A 141 15.12 1.77 -12.57
N ILE A 142 14.85 0.47 -12.33
CA ILE A 142 13.52 -0.12 -12.53
C ILE A 142 12.51 0.54 -11.59
N GLU A 143 12.85 0.69 -10.32
CA GLU A 143 11.98 1.33 -9.33
C GLU A 143 11.68 2.80 -9.70
N PHE A 144 12.71 3.59 -10.01
CA PHE A 144 12.55 5.01 -10.35
C PHE A 144 11.81 5.20 -11.67
N THR A 145 11.94 4.26 -12.61
CA THR A 145 11.16 4.25 -13.84
C THR A 145 9.67 4.11 -13.54
N LEU A 146 9.28 3.17 -12.67
CA LEU A 146 7.88 3.02 -12.25
C LEU A 146 7.36 4.28 -11.53
N ASP A 147 8.17 4.88 -10.67
CA ASP A 147 7.82 6.12 -9.98
C ASP A 147 7.66 7.29 -10.95
N GLU A 148 8.52 7.42 -11.96
CA GLU A 148 8.40 8.48 -12.96
C GLU A 148 7.16 8.31 -13.84
N LEU A 149 6.83 7.08 -14.26
CA LEU A 149 5.57 6.78 -14.95
C LEU A 149 4.37 7.24 -14.11
N HIS A 150 4.42 7.04 -12.79
CA HIS A 150 3.40 7.50 -11.86
C HIS A 150 3.34 9.03 -11.75
N TRP A 151 4.43 9.64 -11.28
CA TRP A 151 4.48 11.04 -10.87
C TRP A 151 4.39 12.01 -12.04
N ARG A 152 4.94 11.66 -13.20
CA ARG A 152 4.79 12.44 -14.44
C ARG A 152 3.51 12.13 -15.20
N LYS A 153 2.70 11.18 -14.71
CA LYS A 153 1.44 10.76 -15.33
C LYS A 153 1.61 10.34 -16.80
N ILE A 154 2.72 9.68 -17.13
CA ILE A 154 2.99 9.20 -18.50
C ILE A 154 1.88 8.21 -18.91
N LYS A 155 1.32 8.38 -20.11
CA LYS A 155 0.28 7.47 -20.62
C LYS A 155 0.90 6.09 -20.84
N ILE A 156 0.40 5.09 -20.11
CA ILE A 156 0.80 3.70 -20.29
C ILE A 156 0.05 3.17 -21.52
N LYS A 157 0.79 2.62 -22.48
CA LYS A 157 0.22 2.12 -23.74
C LYS A 157 -0.23 0.67 -23.64
N ASN A 158 0.51 -0.14 -22.87
CA ASN A 158 0.26 -1.56 -22.69
C ASN A 158 0.55 -1.96 -21.23
N PRO A 159 -0.44 -2.48 -20.47
CA PRO A 159 -0.22 -2.95 -19.09
C PRO A 159 0.84 -4.06 -18.96
N GLU A 160 0.97 -4.92 -19.97
CA GLU A 160 1.93 -6.03 -19.97
C GLU A 160 3.40 -5.56 -19.88
N ASP A 161 3.70 -4.37 -20.41
CA ASP A 161 5.04 -3.78 -20.32
C ASP A 161 5.47 -3.53 -18.86
N LEU A 162 4.50 -3.36 -17.95
CA LEU A 162 4.72 -3.19 -16.51
C LEU A 162 4.56 -4.52 -15.78
N LEU A 163 3.62 -5.38 -16.21
CA LEU A 163 3.40 -6.69 -15.57
C LEU A 163 4.62 -7.61 -15.64
N LYS A 164 5.51 -7.46 -16.63
CA LYS A 164 6.81 -8.17 -16.61
C LYS A 164 7.61 -7.98 -15.31
N VAL A 165 7.50 -6.82 -14.65
CA VAL A 165 8.12 -6.55 -13.34
C VAL A 165 7.42 -7.31 -12.22
N TYR A 166 6.10 -7.43 -12.28
CA TYR A 166 5.32 -8.27 -11.35
C TYR A 166 5.66 -9.75 -11.54
N HIS A 167 5.69 -10.24 -12.78
CA HIS A 167 6.08 -11.61 -13.11
C HIS A 167 7.50 -11.96 -12.62
N ALA A 168 8.39 -10.97 -12.60
CA ALA A 168 9.77 -11.15 -12.15
C ALA A 168 9.95 -11.35 -10.64
N LYS A 169 8.91 -11.08 -9.82
CA LYS A 169 8.91 -11.24 -8.34
C LYS A 169 10.13 -10.60 -7.67
N MET A 170 10.48 -9.39 -8.09
CA MET A 170 11.67 -8.69 -7.60
C MET A 170 11.41 -7.77 -6.39
N GLY A 171 10.22 -7.82 -5.78
CA GLY A 171 9.87 -6.98 -4.63
C GLY A 171 9.22 -5.64 -4.99
N LEU A 172 8.94 -5.41 -6.28
CA LEU A 172 8.22 -4.23 -6.79
C LEU A 172 6.74 -4.53 -7.13
N ASP A 173 6.25 -5.71 -6.76
CA ASP A 173 4.92 -6.23 -7.10
C ASP A 173 3.79 -5.27 -6.77
N ASN A 174 3.75 -4.79 -5.52
CA ASN A 174 2.73 -3.85 -5.06
C ASN A 174 2.82 -2.50 -5.79
N LYS A 175 4.03 -2.05 -6.14
CA LYS A 175 4.24 -0.79 -6.87
C LYS A 175 3.65 -0.88 -8.29
N VAL A 176 3.90 -1.99 -8.98
CA VAL A 176 3.35 -2.25 -10.33
C VAL A 176 1.83 -2.32 -10.29
N LEU A 177 1.27 -3.17 -9.44
CA LEU A 177 -0.19 -3.36 -9.36
C LEU A 177 -0.89 -2.06 -8.94
N TRP A 178 -0.31 -1.29 -8.03
CA TRP A 178 -0.87 -0.01 -7.61
C TRP A 178 -0.80 1.05 -8.70
N LEU A 179 0.29 1.10 -9.47
CA LEU A 179 0.40 1.97 -10.63
C LEU A 179 -0.68 1.64 -11.66
N LEU A 180 -0.87 0.36 -12.02
CA LEU A 180 -1.90 -0.06 -12.96
C LEU A 180 -3.31 0.25 -12.42
N LYS A 181 -3.59 -0.04 -11.15
CA LYS A 181 -4.88 0.28 -10.49
C LYS A 181 -5.20 1.77 -10.55
N ARG A 182 -4.23 2.63 -10.19
CA ARG A 182 -4.41 4.10 -10.23
C ARG A 182 -4.63 4.67 -11.62
N ARG A 183 -4.31 3.90 -12.65
CA ARG A 183 -4.47 4.29 -14.05
C ARG A 183 -5.67 3.60 -14.70
N GLU A 184 -6.46 2.87 -13.92
CA GLU A 184 -7.64 2.12 -14.39
C GLU A 184 -7.27 1.11 -15.49
N LEU A 185 -6.09 0.48 -15.34
CA LEU A 185 -5.54 -0.49 -16.30
C LEU A 185 -5.56 -1.93 -15.78
N ILE A 186 -6.11 -2.15 -14.59
CA ILE A 186 -6.38 -3.49 -14.04
C ILE A 186 -7.84 -3.82 -14.31
N ASP A 187 -8.09 -4.99 -14.88
CA ASP A 187 -9.43 -5.58 -14.99
C ASP A 187 -9.54 -6.89 -14.18
N GLY A 188 -10.78 -7.38 -14.02
CA GLY A 188 -11.08 -8.60 -13.28
C GLY A 188 -10.38 -9.85 -13.85
N PRO A 189 -10.51 -10.12 -15.16
CA PRO A 189 -9.82 -11.24 -15.83
C PRO A 189 -8.31 -11.25 -15.62
N MET A 190 -7.64 -10.09 -15.70
CA MET A 190 -6.22 -9.94 -15.44
C MET A 190 -5.87 -10.36 -14.02
N VAL A 191 -6.58 -9.85 -13.00
CA VAL A 191 -6.32 -10.22 -11.60
C VAL A 191 -6.56 -11.71 -11.36
N ALA A 192 -7.62 -12.28 -11.94
CA ALA A 192 -7.92 -13.70 -11.83
C ALA A 192 -6.82 -14.57 -12.47
N ASN A 193 -6.31 -14.19 -13.64
CA ASN A 193 -5.23 -14.91 -14.32
C ASN A 193 -3.92 -14.85 -13.52
N LEU A 194 -3.55 -13.67 -13.01
CA LEU A 194 -2.39 -13.52 -12.14
C LEU A 194 -2.54 -14.36 -10.86
N TYR A 195 -3.74 -14.41 -10.27
CA TYR A 195 -3.98 -15.20 -9.06
C TYR A 195 -3.88 -16.69 -9.34
N ARG A 196 -4.49 -17.19 -10.42
CA ARG A 196 -4.39 -18.60 -10.81
C ARG A 196 -2.94 -19.01 -11.02
N GLN A 197 -2.13 -18.15 -11.63
CA GLN A 197 -0.72 -18.42 -11.93
C GLN A 197 0.17 -18.39 -10.70
N TYR A 198 0.02 -17.39 -9.81
CA TYR A 198 0.97 -17.15 -8.72
C TYR A 198 0.44 -17.46 -7.32
N GLN A 199 -0.88 -17.61 -7.16
CA GLN A 199 -1.55 -17.77 -5.87
C GLN A 199 -1.16 -16.68 -4.86
N ASP A 200 -0.90 -15.47 -5.35
CA ASP A 200 -0.34 -14.35 -4.60
C ASP A 200 -1.44 -13.63 -3.78
N PRO A 201 -1.38 -13.65 -2.43
CA PRO A 201 -2.36 -12.98 -1.58
C PRO A 201 -2.44 -11.46 -1.78
N LEU A 202 -1.39 -10.84 -2.34
CA LEU A 202 -1.38 -9.41 -2.64
C LEU A 202 -2.54 -9.00 -3.57
N LEU A 203 -2.92 -9.89 -4.49
CA LEU A 203 -3.94 -9.64 -5.52
C LEU A 203 -5.34 -9.37 -4.94
N PHE A 204 -5.65 -9.84 -3.73
CA PHE A 204 -6.91 -9.53 -3.06
C PHE A 204 -7.12 -8.01 -2.84
N ARG A 205 -6.03 -7.22 -2.77
CA ARG A 205 -6.10 -5.75 -2.66
C ARG A 205 -6.45 -5.05 -3.98
N PHE A 206 -6.40 -5.80 -5.09
CA PHE A 206 -6.56 -5.33 -6.45
C PHE A 206 -7.78 -5.93 -7.16
N LEU A 207 -8.55 -6.79 -6.48
CA LEU A 207 -9.85 -7.24 -6.97
C LEU A 207 -10.76 -6.03 -7.26
N ILE A 208 -11.54 -6.15 -8.33
CA ILE A 208 -12.53 -5.17 -8.74
C ILE A 208 -13.91 -5.84 -8.90
N PRO A 209 -15.02 -5.08 -8.89
CA PRO A 209 -16.34 -5.64 -9.17
C PRO A 209 -16.41 -6.22 -10.58
N PRO A 210 -17.02 -7.40 -10.79
CA PRO A 210 -17.31 -7.90 -12.12
C PRO A 210 -18.16 -6.93 -12.94
N GLU A 211 -17.75 -6.67 -14.18
CA GLU A 211 -18.49 -5.88 -15.16
C GLU A 211 -19.41 -6.77 -16.04
N PRO A 212 -20.42 -6.20 -16.72
CA PRO A 212 -21.25 -6.96 -17.66
C PRO A 212 -20.40 -7.69 -18.71
N GLY A 213 -20.64 -9.00 -18.89
CA GLY A 213 -19.89 -9.86 -19.81
C GLY A 213 -18.65 -10.53 -19.21
N GLN A 214 -18.33 -10.29 -17.93
CA GLN A 214 -17.23 -10.95 -17.22
C GLN A 214 -17.69 -12.16 -16.38
N ASP A 215 -18.50 -13.04 -16.96
CA ASP A 215 -19.10 -14.17 -16.22
C ASP A 215 -18.04 -15.11 -15.63
N ASP A 216 -16.96 -15.40 -16.37
CA ASP A 216 -15.86 -16.25 -15.89
C ASP A 216 -15.14 -15.64 -14.67
N TYR A 217 -15.04 -14.31 -14.60
CA TYR A 217 -14.44 -13.63 -13.45
C TYR A 217 -15.39 -13.65 -12.25
N LYS A 218 -16.69 -13.48 -12.46
CA LYS A 218 -17.69 -13.65 -11.40
C LYS A 218 -17.64 -15.07 -10.81
N VAL A 219 -17.63 -16.09 -11.67
CA VAL A 219 -17.50 -17.50 -11.25
C VAL A 219 -16.21 -17.72 -10.47
N PHE A 220 -15.09 -17.13 -10.89
CA PHE A 220 -13.83 -17.17 -10.15
C PHE A 220 -13.96 -16.59 -8.73
N LEU A 221 -14.58 -15.41 -8.57
CA LEU A 221 -14.81 -14.82 -7.25
C LEU A 221 -15.71 -15.71 -6.37
N GLU A 222 -16.75 -16.31 -6.94
CA GLU A 222 -17.63 -17.24 -6.21
C GLU A 222 -16.88 -18.51 -5.77
N GLN A 223 -16.00 -19.04 -6.61
CA GLN A 223 -15.13 -20.18 -6.27
C GLN A 223 -14.18 -19.84 -5.12
N LEU A 224 -13.58 -18.64 -5.13
CA LEU A 224 -12.72 -18.18 -4.02
C LEU A 224 -13.47 -18.22 -2.68
N LEU A 225 -14.76 -17.85 -2.64
CA LEU A 225 -15.54 -17.92 -1.40
C LEU A 225 -15.71 -19.36 -0.86
N ALA A 226 -15.64 -20.37 -1.71
CA ALA A 226 -15.71 -21.78 -1.32
C ALA A 226 -14.37 -22.34 -0.83
N GLU A 227 -13.25 -21.68 -1.12
CA GLU A 227 -11.92 -22.15 -0.71
C GLU A 227 -11.75 -22.09 0.79
N LYS A 228 -11.27 -23.16 1.41
CA LYS A 228 -11.11 -23.25 2.88
C LYS A 228 -9.93 -22.44 3.41
N GLN A 229 -8.89 -22.27 2.60
CA GLN A 229 -7.64 -21.60 3.00
C GLN A 229 -7.74 -20.08 3.10
N LEU A 230 -8.77 -19.44 2.54
CA LEU A 230 -8.89 -17.99 2.60
C LEU A 230 -9.17 -17.50 4.01
N ASP A 231 -8.37 -16.52 4.42
CA ASP A 231 -8.58 -15.81 5.67
C ASP A 231 -9.82 -14.90 5.59
N THR A 232 -10.23 -14.39 6.74
CA THR A 232 -11.43 -13.56 6.87
C THR A 232 -11.38 -12.30 6.00
N MET A 233 -10.23 -11.65 5.88
CA MET A 233 -10.09 -10.39 5.14
C MET A 233 -9.99 -10.61 3.63
N GLN A 234 -9.42 -11.72 3.19
CA GLN A 234 -9.47 -12.17 1.80
C GLN A 234 -10.92 -12.46 1.38
N ARG A 235 -11.67 -13.21 2.21
CA ARG A 235 -13.11 -13.43 1.97
C ARG A 235 -13.90 -12.14 1.96
N PHE A 236 -13.60 -11.22 2.88
CA PHE A 236 -14.23 -9.91 2.92
C PHE A 236 -13.99 -9.15 1.61
N ALA A 237 -12.74 -9.10 1.13
CA ALA A 237 -12.40 -8.45 -0.13
C ALA A 237 -13.17 -9.02 -1.33
N VAL A 238 -13.29 -10.35 -1.43
CA VAL A 238 -14.07 -11.04 -2.48
C VAL A 238 -15.55 -10.70 -2.38
N PHE A 239 -16.14 -10.84 -1.19
CA PHE A 239 -17.55 -10.50 -0.97
C PHE A 239 -17.83 -9.02 -1.28
N THR A 240 -16.92 -8.11 -0.95
CA THR A 240 -17.07 -6.68 -1.28
C THR A 240 -17.23 -6.48 -2.78
N GLN A 241 -16.44 -7.17 -3.62
CA GLN A 241 -16.54 -7.03 -5.07
C GLN A 241 -17.83 -7.63 -5.63
N LEU A 242 -18.21 -8.83 -5.17
CA LEU A 242 -19.47 -9.47 -5.57
C LEU A 242 -20.68 -8.64 -5.14
N TYR A 243 -20.69 -8.11 -3.91
CA TYR A 243 -21.73 -7.22 -3.42
C TYR A 243 -21.82 -5.92 -4.23
N GLN A 244 -20.70 -5.34 -4.65
CA GLN A 244 -20.71 -4.14 -5.49
C GLN A 244 -21.30 -4.40 -6.88
N ALA A 245 -21.07 -5.58 -7.45
CA ALA A 245 -21.64 -5.96 -8.75
C ALA A 245 -23.13 -6.34 -8.67
N ASP A 246 -23.56 -7.05 -7.63
CA ASP A 246 -24.95 -7.48 -7.45
C ASP A 246 -25.35 -7.46 -5.97
N LYS A 247 -25.83 -6.30 -5.52
CA LYS A 247 -26.19 -6.07 -4.11
C LYS A 247 -27.28 -7.04 -3.63
N PRO A 248 -28.45 -7.19 -4.30
CA PRO A 248 -29.53 -8.06 -3.81
C PRO A 248 -29.07 -9.50 -3.59
N THR A 249 -28.29 -10.06 -4.52
CA THR A 249 -27.86 -11.46 -4.45
C THR A 249 -26.87 -11.71 -3.31
N HIS A 250 -25.92 -10.79 -3.08
CA HIS A 250 -24.81 -11.03 -2.15
C HIS A 250 -24.96 -10.36 -0.77
N LEU A 251 -25.98 -9.51 -0.56
CA LEU A 251 -26.18 -8.76 0.69
C LEU A 251 -26.20 -9.66 1.93
N ALA A 252 -26.98 -10.74 1.91
CA ALA A 252 -27.15 -11.61 3.08
C ALA A 252 -25.83 -12.29 3.50
N GLY A 253 -25.07 -12.83 2.54
CA GLY A 253 -23.77 -13.45 2.80
C GLY A 253 -22.73 -12.43 3.28
N TYR A 254 -22.71 -11.25 2.66
CA TYR A 254 -21.78 -10.18 3.02
C TYR A 254 -22.01 -9.67 4.45
N LYS A 255 -23.28 -9.36 4.81
CA LYS A 255 -23.65 -8.99 6.19
C LYS A 255 -23.30 -10.08 7.20
N THR A 256 -23.60 -11.34 6.87
CA THR A 256 -23.31 -12.49 7.74
C THR A 256 -21.82 -12.58 8.06
N LEU A 257 -20.96 -12.44 7.03
CA LEU A 257 -19.51 -12.43 7.22
C LEU A 257 -19.09 -11.29 8.15
N ILE A 258 -19.58 -10.08 7.91
CA ILE A 258 -19.22 -8.90 8.69
C ILE A 258 -19.65 -9.07 10.15
N PHE A 259 -20.91 -9.38 10.43
CA PHE A 259 -21.41 -9.52 11.80
C PHE A 259 -20.71 -10.62 12.59
N LYS A 260 -20.30 -11.71 11.92
CA LYS A 260 -19.57 -12.80 12.57
C LYS A 260 -18.17 -12.39 13.01
N ASN A 261 -17.53 -11.46 12.30
CA ASN A 261 -16.09 -11.23 12.41
C ASN A 261 -15.68 -9.84 12.88
N ALA A 262 -16.42 -8.76 12.55
CA ALA A 262 -15.96 -7.38 12.73
C ALA A 262 -15.44 -7.07 14.14
N ALA A 263 -16.15 -7.48 15.20
CA ALA A 263 -15.73 -7.23 16.58
C ALA A 263 -14.56 -8.11 17.06
N ARG A 264 -14.22 -9.18 16.33
CA ARG A 264 -13.23 -10.20 16.73
C ARG A 264 -11.88 -10.02 16.07
N LEU A 265 -11.78 -9.16 15.05
CA LEU A 265 -10.52 -8.96 14.32
C LEU A 265 -9.53 -8.15 15.18
N PRO A 266 -8.26 -8.60 15.26
CA PRO A 266 -7.26 -7.92 16.07
C PRO A 266 -6.88 -6.57 15.46
N ASP A 267 -6.77 -6.49 14.14
CA ASP A 267 -6.36 -5.28 13.44
C ASP A 267 -7.48 -4.23 13.40
N ARG A 268 -7.14 -3.00 13.79
CA ARG A 268 -8.06 -1.88 13.87
C ARG A 268 -8.59 -1.43 12.51
N PHE A 269 -7.77 -1.48 11.46
CA PHE A 269 -8.20 -1.07 10.11
C PHE A 269 -9.16 -2.09 9.52
N ASP A 270 -8.94 -3.37 9.76
CA ASP A 270 -9.83 -4.44 9.34
C ASP A 270 -11.22 -4.33 10.00
N ARG A 271 -11.27 -4.08 11.32
CA ARG A 271 -12.53 -3.78 12.03
C ARG A 271 -13.24 -2.56 11.42
N TYR A 272 -12.51 -1.46 11.25
CA TYR A 272 -13.05 -0.24 10.63
C TYR A 272 -13.63 -0.51 9.24
N ASN A 273 -12.90 -1.21 8.37
CA ASN A 273 -13.34 -1.50 7.00
C ASN A 273 -14.66 -2.28 6.97
N MET A 274 -14.82 -3.27 7.86
CA MET A 274 -16.06 -4.03 7.99
C MET A 274 -17.23 -3.19 8.50
N TYR A 275 -17.02 -2.36 9.52
CA TYR A 275 -18.07 -1.46 10.01
C TYR A 275 -18.42 -0.35 9.00
N ALA A 276 -17.45 0.15 8.24
CA ALA A 276 -17.67 1.10 7.15
C ALA A 276 -18.57 0.50 6.05
N ALA A 277 -18.42 -0.80 5.77
CA ALA A 277 -19.34 -1.50 4.87
C ALA A 277 -20.78 -1.56 5.42
N LEU A 278 -20.96 -1.78 6.72
CA LEU A 278 -22.29 -1.73 7.36
C LEU A 278 -22.91 -0.33 7.32
N ILE A 279 -22.11 0.72 7.50
CA ILE A 279 -22.58 2.11 7.31
C ILE A 279 -23.16 2.28 5.91
N GLY A 280 -22.45 1.82 4.88
CA GLY A 280 -22.92 1.89 3.49
C GLY A 280 -24.15 1.02 3.16
N ILE A 281 -24.42 -0.02 3.97
CA ILE A 281 -25.64 -0.83 3.85
C ILE A 281 -26.84 -0.12 4.49
N GLY A 282 -26.65 0.51 5.66
CA GLY A 282 -27.62 1.44 6.27
C GLY A 282 -28.93 0.81 6.79
N ASP A 283 -29.09 -0.51 6.76
CA ASP A 283 -30.29 -1.14 7.34
C ASP A 283 -30.26 -1.13 8.90
N PRO A 284 -31.42 -1.31 9.57
CA PRO A 284 -31.51 -1.15 11.02
C PRO A 284 -30.53 -2.03 11.83
N GLU A 285 -30.24 -3.24 11.36
CA GLU A 285 -29.27 -4.13 12.01
C GLU A 285 -27.84 -3.62 11.85
N SER A 286 -27.51 -3.12 10.65
CA SER A 286 -26.21 -2.54 10.34
C SER A 286 -25.95 -1.28 11.18
N VAL A 287 -26.96 -0.40 11.26
CA VAL A 287 -26.94 0.78 12.13
C VAL A 287 -26.74 0.39 13.59
N LYS A 288 -27.45 -0.63 14.09
CA LYS A 288 -27.29 -1.13 15.46
C LYS A 288 -25.88 -1.64 15.74
N ALA A 289 -25.28 -2.38 14.80
CA ALA A 289 -23.92 -2.88 14.96
C ALA A 289 -22.87 -1.76 14.97
N VAL A 290 -23.01 -0.77 14.08
CA VAL A 290 -22.12 0.40 14.06
C VAL A 290 -22.29 1.25 15.32
N ASN A 291 -23.52 1.46 15.79
CA ASN A 291 -23.79 2.11 17.08
C ASN A 291 -23.10 1.39 18.25
N HIS A 292 -23.17 0.05 18.26
CA HIS A 292 -22.47 -0.75 19.25
C HIS A 292 -20.95 -0.57 19.15
N ALA A 293 -20.38 -0.57 17.95
CA ALA A 293 -18.94 -0.36 17.72
C ALA A 293 -18.48 1.03 18.18
N LEU A 294 -19.24 2.08 17.85
CA LEU A 294 -18.94 3.45 18.31
C LEU A 294 -18.83 3.55 19.82
N LEU A 295 -19.69 2.85 20.56
CA LEU A 295 -19.68 2.89 22.03
C LEU A 295 -18.65 1.95 22.66
N ASN A 296 -18.30 0.85 22.01
CA ASN A 296 -17.62 -0.28 22.67
C ASN A 296 -16.31 -0.72 22.02
N ASP A 297 -15.92 -0.23 20.84
CA ASP A 297 -14.65 -0.65 20.24
C ASP A 297 -13.49 -0.27 21.16
N PRO A 298 -12.56 -1.18 21.50
CA PRO A 298 -11.50 -0.91 22.46
C PRO A 298 -10.47 0.11 21.95
N THR A 299 -10.44 0.38 20.63
CA THR A 299 -9.44 1.25 20.00
C THR A 299 -10.07 2.59 19.59
N ALA A 300 -9.54 3.69 20.11
CA ALA A 300 -9.99 5.06 19.82
C ALA A 300 -10.02 5.36 18.31
N GLN A 301 -9.00 4.90 17.58
CA GLN A 301 -8.88 5.09 16.14
C GLN A 301 -10.02 4.46 15.34
N VAL A 302 -10.55 3.29 15.75
CA VAL A 302 -11.68 2.68 15.03
C VAL A 302 -12.90 3.59 15.14
N ARG A 303 -13.22 4.06 16.35
CA ARG A 303 -14.33 4.98 16.59
C ARG A 303 -14.15 6.28 15.81
N GLU A 304 -12.95 6.86 15.81
CA GLU A 304 -12.61 8.06 15.04
C GLU A 304 -12.83 7.85 13.53
N PHE A 305 -12.35 6.72 12.98
CA PHE A 305 -12.53 6.42 11.57
C PHE A 305 -13.99 6.17 11.20
N LEU A 306 -14.79 5.59 12.10
CA LEU A 306 -16.24 5.47 11.90
C LEU A 306 -16.92 6.83 11.89
N LEU A 307 -16.59 7.73 12.81
CA LEU A 307 -17.14 9.09 12.81
C LEU A 307 -16.78 9.84 11.52
N ARG A 308 -15.54 9.68 11.03
CA ARG A 308 -15.09 10.23 9.74
C ARG A 308 -15.90 9.65 8.58
N GLU A 309 -16.16 8.35 8.61
CA GLU A 309 -16.94 7.65 7.60
C GLU A 309 -18.40 8.11 7.57
N LEU A 310 -19.03 8.27 8.74
CA LEU A 310 -20.36 8.84 8.88
C LEU A 310 -20.43 10.26 8.31
N LYS A 311 -19.42 11.10 8.55
CA LYS A 311 -19.33 12.43 7.92
C LYS A 311 -19.20 12.31 6.40
N ARG A 312 -18.32 11.42 5.92
CA ARG A 312 -18.08 11.21 4.47
C ARG A 312 -19.36 10.81 3.74
N GLN A 313 -20.23 10.02 4.37
CA GLN A 313 -21.49 9.53 3.82
C GLN A 313 -22.71 10.40 4.18
N ASP A 314 -22.52 11.55 4.84
CA ASP A 314 -23.61 12.42 5.32
C ASP A 314 -24.63 11.76 6.28
N GLN A 315 -24.15 10.82 7.10
CA GLN A 315 -24.98 10.03 8.03
C GLN A 315 -24.80 10.40 9.50
N VAL A 316 -24.02 11.44 9.85
CA VAL A 316 -23.79 11.84 11.26
C VAL A 316 -25.11 12.04 12.03
N VAL A 317 -26.14 12.60 11.36
CA VAL A 317 -27.45 12.85 11.97
C VAL A 317 -28.19 11.56 12.31
N GLU A 318 -28.07 10.51 11.50
CA GLU A 318 -28.70 9.20 11.74
C GLU A 318 -28.15 8.53 13.01
N TYR A 319 -26.89 8.82 13.33
CA TYR A 319 -26.16 8.26 14.49
C TYR A 319 -26.11 9.20 15.69
N ILE A 320 -26.85 10.33 15.66
CA ILE A 320 -26.73 11.41 16.65
C ILE A 320 -27.03 10.95 18.08
N ASP A 321 -27.90 9.96 18.26
CA ASP A 321 -28.25 9.43 19.58
C ASP A 321 -27.05 8.74 20.23
N THR A 322 -26.31 7.95 19.47
CA THR A 322 -25.10 7.27 19.94
C THR A 322 -23.94 8.23 20.12
N ILE A 323 -23.78 9.18 19.19
CA ILE A 323 -22.79 10.26 19.30
C ILE A 323 -23.02 11.06 20.58
N HIS A 324 -24.27 11.39 20.90
CA HIS A 324 -24.61 12.07 22.13
C HIS A 324 -24.22 11.27 23.38
N LEU A 325 -24.44 9.95 23.38
CA LEU A 325 -23.99 9.09 24.48
C LEU A 325 -22.46 9.10 24.65
N LEU A 326 -21.70 9.13 23.56
CA LEU A 326 -20.25 9.29 23.60
C LEU A 326 -19.83 10.64 24.21
N CYS A 327 -20.49 11.74 23.83
CA CYS A 327 -20.24 13.06 24.41
C CYS A 327 -20.53 13.12 25.92
N LEU A 328 -21.45 12.29 26.41
CA LEU A 328 -21.75 12.15 27.83
C LEU A 328 -20.81 11.18 28.57
N GLY A 329 -19.77 10.67 27.91
CA GLY A 329 -18.85 9.68 28.49
C GLY A 329 -19.49 8.31 28.75
N ARG A 330 -20.61 7.99 28.08
CA ARG A 330 -21.35 6.73 28.28
C ARG A 330 -20.91 5.58 27.35
N GLY A 331 -19.76 5.73 26.70
CA GLY A 331 -19.10 4.63 26.00
C GLY A 331 -18.18 3.84 26.93
N GLN A 332 -17.77 2.65 26.49
CA GLN A 332 -16.66 1.94 27.11
C GLN A 332 -15.37 2.75 26.91
N LYS A 333 -14.45 2.71 27.89
CA LYS A 333 -13.11 3.29 27.72
C LYS A 333 -12.40 2.67 26.52
N CYS A 334 -11.67 3.48 25.78
CA CYS A 334 -10.83 3.04 24.66
C CYS A 334 -9.39 3.50 24.83
N VAL A 335 -8.48 2.78 24.19
CA VAL A 335 -7.05 3.08 24.18
C VAL A 335 -6.69 3.67 22.83
N ARG A 336 -5.80 4.65 22.83
CA ARG A 336 -5.18 5.15 21.59
C ARG A 336 -3.88 4.40 21.35
N GLU A 337 -3.85 3.60 20.29
CA GLU A 337 -2.61 2.88 19.93
C GLU A 337 -1.51 3.86 19.50
N PHE A 338 -0.30 3.64 19.99
CA PHE A 338 0.86 4.45 19.63
C PHE A 338 1.22 4.26 18.15
N VAL A 339 1.33 5.36 17.42
CA VAL A 339 1.84 5.37 16.05
C VAL A 339 3.23 6.04 16.09
N PRO A 340 4.31 5.31 15.81
CA PRO A 340 5.64 5.90 15.68
C PRO A 340 5.59 7.07 14.68
N ASN A 341 6.14 8.23 15.06
CA ASN A 341 6.14 9.46 14.25
C ASN A 341 4.76 10.10 13.96
N GLY A 342 3.69 9.61 14.60
CA GLY A 342 2.42 10.34 14.70
C GLY A 342 2.52 11.51 15.69
N PRO A 343 1.54 12.43 15.70
CA PRO A 343 1.46 13.44 16.76
C PRO A 343 1.54 12.79 18.15
N GLY A 344 2.16 13.45 19.11
CA GLY A 344 2.23 12.92 20.48
C GLY A 344 0.82 12.81 21.06
N TYR A 345 0.42 11.62 21.50
CA TYR A 345 -0.91 11.38 22.05
C TYR A 345 -0.83 10.82 23.48
N TYR A 346 -1.76 11.25 24.33
CA TYR A 346 -1.99 10.63 25.64
C TYR A 346 -2.62 9.24 25.44
N ARG A 347 -2.28 8.30 26.34
CA ARG A 347 -2.65 6.88 26.20
C ARG A 347 -4.14 6.60 26.41
N ASP A 348 -4.83 7.47 27.15
CA ASP A 348 -6.23 7.28 27.54
C ASP A 348 -7.08 8.45 27.05
N GLU A 349 -8.01 8.16 26.13
CA GLU A 349 -8.98 9.13 25.64
C GLU A 349 -10.38 8.58 25.97
N ASN A 350 -11.13 9.29 26.81
CA ASN A 350 -12.43 8.80 27.27
C ASN A 350 -13.56 9.08 26.26
N ILE A 351 -13.50 10.19 25.53
CA ILE A 351 -14.64 10.67 24.72
C ILE A 351 -14.32 11.05 23.27
N LEU A 352 -13.06 11.09 22.83
CA LEU A 352 -12.71 11.55 21.46
C LEU A 352 -13.14 13.01 21.20
N ALA A 353 -12.90 13.90 22.15
CA ALA A 353 -13.48 15.25 22.21
C ALA A 353 -13.30 16.05 20.91
N ASP A 354 -12.06 16.19 20.44
CA ASP A 354 -11.72 16.96 19.23
C ASP A 354 -12.46 16.43 17.99
N SER A 355 -12.52 15.10 17.87
CA SER A 355 -13.21 14.44 16.77
C SER A 355 -14.71 14.70 16.86
N LEU A 356 -15.33 14.43 18.01
CA LEU A 356 -16.76 14.64 18.21
C LEU A 356 -17.16 16.10 17.99
N GLU A 357 -16.39 17.05 18.51
CA GLU A 357 -16.63 18.48 18.29
C GLU A 357 -16.59 18.84 16.81
N THR A 358 -15.56 18.36 16.08
CA THR A 358 -15.44 18.58 14.63
C THR A 358 -16.67 18.08 13.88
N TYR A 359 -17.14 16.87 14.18
CA TYR A 359 -18.27 16.27 13.46
C TYR A 359 -19.61 16.88 13.86
N LEU A 360 -19.80 17.25 15.14
CA LEU A 360 -21.01 17.92 15.63
C LEU A 360 -21.12 19.35 15.09
N ASN A 361 -20.02 20.11 15.06
CA ASN A 361 -20.00 21.46 14.47
C ASN A 361 -20.29 21.41 12.96
N TRP A 362 -19.78 20.41 12.26
CA TRP A 362 -20.15 20.17 10.86
C TRP A 362 -21.64 19.84 10.72
N ALA A 363 -22.17 18.93 11.53
CA ALA A 363 -23.59 18.55 11.47
C ALA A 363 -24.52 19.74 11.80
N LYS A 364 -24.13 20.61 12.75
CA LYS A 364 -24.85 21.82 13.15
C LYS A 364 -25.11 22.78 11.99
N GLN A 365 -24.26 22.79 10.97
CA GLN A 365 -24.38 23.67 9.80
C GLN A 365 -25.42 23.19 8.77
N LYS A 366 -26.00 21.99 8.95
CA LYS A 366 -27.03 21.44 8.06
C LYS A 366 -28.33 22.25 8.19
N GLN A 367 -28.88 22.69 7.07
CA GLN A 367 -30.05 23.58 7.03
C GLN A 367 -31.37 22.86 7.40
N THR A 368 -31.42 21.54 7.27
CA THR A 368 -32.66 20.73 7.36
C THR A 368 -32.79 19.95 8.68
N LEU A 369 -32.07 20.36 9.73
CA LEU A 369 -32.14 19.66 11.02
C LEU A 369 -33.50 19.86 11.71
N ASN A 370 -34.12 18.77 12.13
CA ASN A 370 -35.28 18.87 13.01
C ASN A 370 -34.88 19.44 14.39
N PRO A 371 -35.83 20.06 15.14
CA PRO A 371 -35.53 20.71 16.42
C PRO A 371 -34.88 19.79 17.46
N LYS A 372 -35.31 18.52 17.54
CA LYS A 372 -34.80 17.53 18.50
C LYS A 372 -33.33 17.19 18.21
N THR A 373 -32.98 16.98 16.95
CA THR A 373 -31.59 16.75 16.51
C THR A 373 -30.73 17.98 16.80
N LYS A 374 -31.21 19.19 16.48
CA LYS A 374 -30.49 20.44 16.77
C LYS A 374 -30.21 20.59 18.27
N GLN A 375 -31.22 20.35 19.11
CA GLN A 375 -31.06 20.38 20.56
C GLN A 375 -30.03 19.35 21.03
N LYS A 376 -30.05 18.14 20.48
CA LYS A 376 -29.11 17.08 20.84
C LYS A 376 -27.67 17.40 20.44
N ILE A 377 -27.47 18.00 19.25
CA ILE A 377 -26.15 18.48 18.82
C ILE A 377 -25.63 19.55 19.79
N LEU A 378 -26.45 20.54 20.15
CA LEU A 378 -26.06 21.59 21.09
C LEU A 378 -25.74 21.04 22.49
N ALA A 379 -26.58 20.14 23.01
CA ALA A 379 -26.34 19.48 24.29
C ALA A 379 -25.06 18.62 24.27
N SER A 380 -24.74 17.99 23.15
CA SER A 380 -23.52 17.19 22.97
C SER A 380 -22.26 18.07 22.98
N LEU A 381 -22.28 19.20 22.26
CA LEU A 381 -21.19 20.19 22.29
C LEU A 381 -20.98 20.77 23.69
N GLN A 382 -22.07 21.07 24.40
CA GLN A 382 -21.99 21.54 25.78
C GLN A 382 -21.40 20.48 26.72
N ALA A 383 -21.77 19.20 26.55
CA ALA A 383 -21.21 18.10 27.34
C ALA A 383 -19.70 17.97 27.17
N ILE A 384 -19.20 18.07 25.92
CA ILE A 384 -17.75 18.06 25.64
C ILE A 384 -17.05 19.24 26.33
N SER A 385 -17.62 20.45 26.24
CA SER A 385 -17.03 21.66 26.83
C SER A 385 -17.01 21.65 28.36
N ASN A 386 -17.95 20.94 29.01
CA ASN A 386 -18.04 20.85 30.46
C ASN A 386 -17.13 19.76 31.05
N ASP A 387 -16.56 18.90 30.21
CA ASP A 387 -15.63 17.86 30.67
C ASP A 387 -14.25 18.48 30.94
N ALA A 388 -13.92 18.62 32.23
CA ALA A 388 -12.65 19.18 32.71
C ALA A 388 -11.41 18.37 32.27
N SER A 389 -11.58 17.14 31.76
CA SER A 389 -10.48 16.37 31.16
C SER A 389 -10.07 16.85 29.77
N ASN A 390 -10.87 17.72 29.13
CA ASN A 390 -10.59 18.30 27.81
C ASN A 390 -9.86 19.66 27.85
N SER A 391 -9.57 20.21 29.03
CA SER A 391 -8.78 21.44 29.16
C SER A 391 -7.29 21.11 28.95
N PHE A 392 -6.88 20.88 27.71
CA PHE A 392 -5.46 20.77 27.38
C PHE A 392 -5.12 21.68 26.20
N GLU A 393 -4.16 22.57 26.42
CA GLU A 393 -3.60 23.40 25.36
C GLU A 393 -2.84 22.50 24.36
N PRO A 394 -3.16 22.56 23.06
CA PRO A 394 -2.32 21.92 22.06
C PRO A 394 -0.92 22.55 22.18
N ARG A 395 0.12 21.73 22.37
CA ARG A 395 1.50 22.21 22.11
C ARG A 395 1.53 22.66 20.66
N SER A 396 1.52 23.98 20.48
CA SER A 396 1.43 24.61 19.18
C SER A 396 2.57 24.12 18.28
N TYR A 397 2.21 23.37 17.24
CA TYR A 397 3.08 23.18 16.09
C TYR A 397 3.16 24.52 15.37
N LYS A 398 4.32 25.19 15.40
CA LYS A 398 4.61 26.33 14.54
C LYS A 398 5.08 25.82 13.18
N PRO A 399 4.30 26.02 12.10
CA PRO A 399 4.77 25.71 10.76
C PRO A 399 5.80 26.76 10.36
N GLY A 400 7.06 26.36 10.13
CA GLY A 400 8.09 27.26 9.57
C GLY A 400 9.38 27.39 10.38
N GLU A 401 9.54 26.74 11.53
CA GLU A 401 10.84 26.65 12.19
C GLU A 401 11.74 25.66 11.44
N ASP A 402 12.79 26.20 10.81
CA ASP A 402 13.84 25.43 10.18
C ASP A 402 14.56 24.59 11.25
N ARG A 403 14.33 23.27 11.24
CA ARG A 403 14.80 22.33 12.27
C ARG A 403 16.33 22.22 12.35
N PHE A 404 17.09 22.93 11.52
CA PHE A 404 18.54 22.95 11.55
C PHE A 404 19.14 23.86 12.63
N GLU A 405 18.40 24.84 13.18
CA GLU A 405 18.96 25.77 14.18
C GLU A 405 18.65 25.41 15.65
N ALA A 406 17.71 24.50 15.92
CA ALA A 406 17.24 24.23 17.28
C ALA A 406 18.12 23.27 18.11
N ASN A 407 19.14 22.64 17.51
CA ASN A 407 20.08 21.77 18.23
C ASN A 407 21.50 22.33 18.11
N LYS A 408 21.78 23.42 18.84
CA LYS A 408 23.14 23.66 19.32
C LYS A 408 23.43 22.58 20.36
N PRO A 409 24.58 21.88 20.29
CA PRO A 409 24.99 21.01 21.39
C PRO A 409 25.09 21.89 22.64
N ILE A 410 24.46 21.44 23.73
CA ILE A 410 24.75 21.96 25.06
C ILE A 410 26.25 21.74 25.26
N GLN A 411 27.01 22.83 25.23
CA GLN A 411 28.40 22.80 25.66
C GLN A 411 28.36 22.61 27.18
N ASP A 412 29.01 21.55 27.64
CA ASP A 412 29.28 21.32 29.05
C ASP A 412 29.91 22.57 29.68
N GLN A 413 29.27 23.08 30.73
CA GLN A 413 29.88 23.86 31.80
C GLN A 413 29.34 23.39 33.14
#